data_AF-A0AAJ1MFS2-F1
#
_entry.id   AF-A0AAJ1MFS2-F1
#
_cell.length_a   1.000
_cell.length_b   1.000
_cell.length_c   1.000
_cell.angle_alpha   90.00
_cell.angle_beta   90.00
_cell.angle_gamma   90.00
#
_symmetry.space_group_name_H-M   'P 1'
#
loop_
_entity.id
_entity.type
_entity.pdbx_description
1 polymer ?
#
loop_
_entity_poly.entity_id
_entity_poly.type
_entity_poly.pdbx_seq_one_letter_code
_entity_poly.pdbx_strand_id
1 'polypeptide(L)'
;MATAPFHHGIRVTEVSEGINSIRIVSTAVIGLVATASDADAATFPLNRPVLVTKVDAAIGKAGTKGTLAQALNAIKEQCRPVLVVVRVADGEGATEAERRTDQDAKVIGTTTGNQYTGLQALLAAQAQLGVKPRILGAPGLDSQAVTDALASVAIKLRGFAYAAAIGNDVAEAQAYREHFGQRELMLLWPGFKALDLSTAAVQDASPVAYALGLRARIDQEQGWHKTLSNVPLSGVLGISRDVHWDLQSPDTEAGILNQAGITTLIQSQGHRFWGSRTCTDSELFRFESSVRTAQVLADTMAEAHFWAVDKPMHPSLVKDILEGINTKFRELKALGYILDGKAWYDETVNETATLKAGKLVLDYDYTPVPPLEDLGFRQRITDRYFADFALRVGTGQ
;
A
#
# COMPACT_ATOMS: atom_id res chain seq x y z
N MET A 1 -0.77 -32.83 33.11
CA MET A 1 0.56 -33.27 33.57
C MET A 1 0.42 -34.63 34.24
N ALA A 2 1.24 -35.60 33.87
CA ALA A 2 1.25 -36.92 34.51
C ALA A 2 1.80 -36.81 35.94
N THR A 3 1.05 -37.30 36.91
CA THR A 3 1.47 -37.46 38.31
C THR A 3 2.33 -38.71 38.45
N ALA A 4 3.65 -38.57 38.65
CA ALA A 4 4.56 -39.50 39.35
C ALA A 4 6.03 -38.99 39.27
N PRO A 5 7.00 -39.47 40.08
CA PRO A 5 7.02 -39.99 41.46
C PRO A 5 7.96 -39.13 42.37
N PHE A 6 8.18 -39.53 43.64
CA PHE A 6 9.12 -38.87 44.58
C PHE A 6 10.52 -38.66 43.96
N HIS A 7 11.07 -37.45 44.10
CA HIS A 7 12.38 -37.07 43.57
C HIS A 7 13.21 -36.35 44.64
N HIS A 8 14.47 -36.78 44.81
CA HIS A 8 15.45 -36.10 45.64
C HIS A 8 16.57 -35.56 44.74
N GLY A 9 16.58 -34.25 44.50
CA GLY A 9 17.50 -33.54 43.59
C GLY A 9 16.98 -32.16 43.19
N ILE A 10 17.82 -31.35 42.54
CA ILE A 10 17.42 -30.06 41.95
C ILE A 10 16.99 -30.31 40.50
N ARG A 11 15.76 -29.94 40.16
CA ARG A 11 15.30 -29.87 38.76
C ARG A 11 15.37 -28.44 38.29
N VAL A 12 15.99 -28.25 37.13
CA VAL A 12 15.82 -27.03 36.35
C VAL A 12 14.80 -27.37 35.27
N THR A 13 13.65 -26.74 35.36
CA THR A 13 12.64 -26.79 34.30
C THR A 13 12.75 -25.47 33.57
N GLU A 14 13.05 -25.49 32.28
CA GLU A 14 13.01 -24.27 31.49
C GLU A 14 11.54 -23.88 31.30
N VAL A 15 11.10 -22.93 32.12
CA VAL A 15 9.77 -22.34 32.02
C VAL A 15 9.87 -21.23 30.98
N SER A 16 9.54 -21.56 29.73
CA SER A 16 9.38 -20.57 28.66
C SER A 16 8.01 -19.89 28.79
N GLU A 17 7.79 -19.15 29.88
CA GLU A 17 6.63 -18.28 30.04
C GLU A 17 6.98 -16.88 29.53
N GLY A 18 6.52 -16.58 28.33
CA GLY A 18 6.64 -15.26 27.73
C GLY A 18 5.53 -15.05 26.71
N ILE A 19 4.93 -13.86 26.72
CA ILE A 19 4.00 -13.46 25.66
C ILE A 19 4.82 -13.34 24.37
N ASN A 20 4.48 -14.12 23.35
CA ASN A 20 5.11 -14.01 22.03
C ASN A 20 4.88 -12.59 21.50
N SER A 21 5.95 -11.85 21.21
CA SER A 21 5.81 -10.50 20.68
C SER A 21 5.18 -10.54 19.29
N ILE A 22 4.08 -9.80 19.13
CA ILE A 22 3.38 -9.69 17.84
C ILE A 22 4.23 -8.83 16.91
N ARG A 23 4.79 -9.43 15.86
CA ARG A 23 5.53 -8.73 14.82
C ARG A 23 4.56 -8.18 13.78
N ILE A 24 4.79 -6.95 13.35
CA ILE A 24 4.04 -6.36 12.24
C ILE A 24 4.49 -7.04 10.95
N VAL A 25 3.53 -7.34 10.08
CA VAL A 25 3.80 -7.93 8.76
C VAL A 25 4.63 -6.98 7.89
N SER A 26 5.46 -7.53 6.99
CA SER A 26 6.20 -6.70 6.04
C SER A 26 5.23 -5.99 5.08
N THR A 27 5.28 -4.65 5.05
CA THR A 27 4.37 -3.83 4.24
C THR A 27 5.02 -3.27 2.97
N ALA A 28 6.36 -3.23 2.92
CA ALA A 28 7.16 -2.65 1.84
C ALA A 28 7.59 -3.67 0.77
N VAL A 29 6.72 -4.63 0.44
CA VAL A 29 6.96 -5.61 -0.64
C VAL A 29 6.15 -5.21 -1.87
N ILE A 30 6.84 -4.92 -2.98
CA ILE A 30 6.21 -4.51 -4.24
C ILE A 30 5.85 -5.75 -5.07
N GLY A 31 4.64 -5.82 -5.59
CA GLY A 31 4.23 -6.74 -6.66
C GLY A 31 4.15 -6.00 -7.98
N LEU A 32 5.01 -6.36 -8.93
CA LEU A 32 5.15 -5.70 -10.21
C LEU A 32 4.84 -6.68 -11.34
N VAL A 33 3.90 -6.34 -12.22
CA VAL A 33 3.72 -7.02 -13.51
C VAL A 33 4.27 -6.14 -14.62
N ALA A 34 5.10 -6.71 -15.48
CA ALA A 34 5.76 -5.97 -16.56
C ALA A 34 6.02 -6.84 -17.80
N THR A 35 6.20 -6.18 -18.93
CA THR A 35 6.70 -6.80 -20.17
C THR A 35 8.21 -6.57 -20.28
N ALA A 36 8.92 -7.55 -20.86
CA ALA A 36 10.32 -7.41 -21.25
C ALA A 36 10.78 -8.58 -22.13
N SER A 37 10.60 -8.47 -23.45
CA SER A 37 10.95 -9.54 -24.39
C SER A 37 12.44 -9.88 -24.43
N ASP A 38 13.33 -8.92 -24.11
CA ASP A 38 14.78 -9.10 -24.10
C ASP A 38 15.38 -9.30 -22.69
N ALA A 39 14.55 -9.45 -21.65
CA ALA A 39 15.04 -9.81 -20.31
C ALA A 39 15.59 -11.24 -20.26
N ASP A 40 16.58 -11.45 -19.39
CA ASP A 40 17.15 -12.78 -19.12
C ASP A 40 16.06 -13.74 -18.66
N ALA A 41 15.74 -14.73 -19.49
CA ALA A 41 14.65 -15.66 -19.25
C ALA A 41 14.88 -16.60 -18.07
N ALA A 42 16.13 -16.83 -17.66
CA ALA A 42 16.44 -17.61 -16.46
C ALA A 42 16.18 -16.79 -15.19
N THR A 43 16.43 -15.48 -15.23
CA THR A 43 16.19 -14.58 -14.09
C THR A 43 14.72 -14.15 -14.02
N PHE A 44 14.10 -13.86 -15.15
CA PHE A 44 12.71 -13.45 -15.26
C PHE A 44 11.90 -14.43 -16.13
N PRO A 45 11.64 -15.67 -15.70
CA PRO A 45 10.77 -16.58 -16.44
C PRO A 45 9.37 -15.99 -16.64
N LEU A 46 8.75 -16.29 -17.79
CA LEU A 46 7.40 -15.84 -18.09
C LEU A 46 6.39 -16.41 -17.08
N ASN A 47 5.46 -15.56 -16.63
CA ASN A 47 4.34 -15.90 -15.76
C ASN A 47 4.74 -16.58 -14.44
N ARG A 48 5.96 -16.36 -13.95
CA ARG A 48 6.40 -16.87 -12.66
C ARG A 48 6.86 -15.72 -11.78
N PRO A 49 6.42 -15.67 -10.51
CA PRO A 49 6.87 -14.64 -9.59
C PRO A 49 8.35 -14.86 -9.27
N VAL A 50 9.13 -13.78 -9.36
CA VAL A 50 10.56 -13.77 -9.06
C VAL A 50 10.82 -12.82 -7.90
N LEU A 51 11.50 -13.31 -6.87
CA LEU A 51 11.95 -12.48 -5.76
C LEU A 51 13.18 -11.67 -6.16
N VAL A 52 13.06 -10.35 -6.12
CA VAL A 52 14.14 -9.40 -6.33
C VAL A 52 14.47 -8.71 -5.02
N THR A 53 15.67 -8.96 -4.49
CA THR A 53 16.18 -8.33 -3.26
C THR A 53 17.24 -7.25 -3.53
N LYS A 54 17.77 -7.21 -4.77
CA LYS A 54 18.77 -6.23 -5.21
C LYS A 54 18.35 -5.63 -6.54
N VAL A 55 17.71 -4.46 -6.48
CA VAL A 55 17.15 -3.77 -7.66
C VAL A 55 18.22 -3.48 -8.71
N ASP A 56 19.41 -3.02 -8.29
CA ASP A 56 20.52 -2.73 -9.20
C ASP A 56 20.94 -3.94 -10.04
N ALA A 57 21.03 -5.12 -9.43
CA ALA A 57 21.39 -6.35 -10.12
C ALA A 57 20.26 -6.85 -11.04
N ALA A 58 19.00 -6.61 -10.65
CA ALA A 58 17.84 -6.94 -11.46
C ALA A 58 17.74 -6.08 -12.73
N ILE A 59 18.04 -4.77 -12.64
CA ILE A 59 18.03 -3.86 -13.79
C ILE A 59 18.98 -4.36 -14.88
N GLY A 60 20.19 -4.81 -14.52
CA GLY A 60 21.15 -5.36 -15.48
C GLY A 60 20.67 -6.62 -16.23
N LYS A 61 19.58 -7.24 -15.79
CA LYS A 61 18.98 -8.44 -16.39
C LYS A 61 17.56 -8.22 -16.92
N ALA A 62 17.03 -7.01 -16.76
CA ALA A 62 15.67 -6.65 -17.14
C ALA A 62 15.50 -6.40 -18.64
N GLY A 63 16.61 -6.38 -19.40
CA GLY A 63 16.59 -5.98 -20.80
C GLY A 63 16.41 -4.47 -20.97
N THR A 64 16.05 -4.06 -22.18
CA THR A 64 15.83 -2.68 -22.59
C THR A 64 14.46 -2.46 -23.22
N LYS A 65 13.76 -3.52 -23.61
CA LYS A 65 12.42 -3.46 -24.20
C LYS A 65 11.34 -3.67 -23.14
N GLY A 66 10.13 -3.20 -23.45
CA GLY A 66 8.98 -3.30 -22.56
C GLY A 66 9.07 -2.34 -21.38
N THR A 67 8.34 -2.64 -20.31
CA THR A 67 8.17 -1.73 -19.16
C THR A 67 9.05 -2.07 -17.95
N LEU A 68 9.65 -3.26 -17.90
CA LEU A 68 10.34 -3.75 -16.70
C LEU A 68 11.54 -2.89 -16.29
N ALA A 69 12.45 -2.60 -17.23
CA ALA A 69 13.68 -1.86 -16.93
C ALA A 69 13.37 -0.43 -16.44
N GLN A 70 12.46 0.26 -17.12
CA GLN A 70 12.01 1.60 -16.73
C GLN A 70 11.32 1.58 -15.35
N ALA A 71 10.46 0.61 -15.08
CA ALA A 71 9.80 0.48 -13.78
C ALA A 71 10.80 0.23 -12.63
N LEU A 72 11.79 -0.65 -12.83
CA LEU A 72 12.83 -0.91 -11.83
C LEU A 72 13.71 0.32 -11.59
N ASN A 73 14.06 1.08 -12.63
CA ASN A 73 14.80 2.33 -12.48
C ASN A 73 14.00 3.37 -11.68
N ALA A 74 12.71 3.58 -12.01
CA ALA A 74 11.86 4.52 -11.27
C ALA A 74 11.69 4.13 -9.78
N ILE A 75 11.59 2.83 -9.48
CA ILE A 75 11.54 2.34 -8.09
C ILE A 75 12.87 2.59 -7.38
N LYS A 76 14.00 2.31 -8.05
CA LYS A 76 15.36 2.51 -7.52
C LYS A 76 15.63 3.97 -7.14
N GLU A 77 15.09 4.92 -7.90
CA GLU A 77 15.21 6.36 -7.58
C GLU A 77 14.59 6.73 -6.23
N GLN A 78 13.61 5.95 -5.76
CA GLN A 78 12.99 6.18 -4.45
C GLN A 78 13.68 5.38 -3.35
N CYS A 79 13.77 4.05 -3.50
CA CYS A 79 14.40 3.18 -2.49
C CYS A 79 14.82 1.83 -3.10
N ARG A 80 15.32 0.93 -2.24
CA ARG A 80 15.77 -0.43 -2.63
C ARG A 80 14.93 -1.48 -1.89
N PRO A 81 13.64 -1.65 -2.24
CA PRO A 81 12.74 -2.55 -1.54
C PRO A 81 12.88 -4.00 -2.05
N VAL A 82 12.18 -4.92 -1.39
CA VAL A 82 11.95 -6.27 -1.91
C VAL A 82 10.82 -6.21 -2.94
N LEU A 83 11.02 -6.85 -4.10
CA LEU A 83 10.02 -6.93 -5.16
C LEU A 83 9.70 -8.37 -5.51
N VAL A 84 8.45 -8.60 -5.89
CA VAL A 84 7.98 -9.78 -6.61
C VAL A 84 7.66 -9.32 -8.02
N VAL A 85 8.49 -9.72 -8.97
CA VAL A 85 8.33 -9.37 -10.39
C VAL A 85 7.70 -10.54 -11.12
N VAL A 86 6.64 -10.29 -11.87
CA VAL A 86 6.05 -11.25 -12.80
C VAL A 86 6.21 -10.68 -14.21
N ARG A 87 7.03 -11.33 -15.02
CA ARG A 87 7.18 -10.98 -16.43
C ARG A 87 6.09 -11.65 -17.26
N VAL A 88 5.38 -10.87 -18.06
CA VAL A 88 4.43 -11.38 -19.07
C VAL A 88 5.00 -11.22 -20.48
N ALA A 89 4.49 -12.02 -21.42
CA ALA A 89 4.86 -11.89 -22.83
C ALA A 89 4.26 -10.61 -23.43
N ASP A 90 4.88 -10.12 -24.49
CA ASP A 90 4.34 -9.00 -25.28
C ASP A 90 3.05 -9.45 -25.98
N GLY A 91 2.11 -8.53 -26.15
CA GLY A 91 0.85 -8.75 -26.85
C GLY A 91 1.06 -9.07 -28.34
N GLU A 92 0.27 -10.01 -28.85
CA GLU A 92 0.32 -10.49 -30.23
C GLU A 92 -0.96 -10.09 -30.99
N GLY A 93 -0.83 -9.83 -32.30
CA GLY A 93 -1.93 -9.37 -33.14
C GLY A 93 -1.45 -8.69 -34.42
N ALA A 94 -2.30 -8.64 -35.44
CA ALA A 94 -1.99 -7.98 -36.70
C ALA A 94 -2.11 -6.45 -36.59
N THR A 95 -3.01 -5.98 -35.72
CA THR A 95 -3.21 -4.54 -35.45
C THR A 95 -2.73 -4.14 -34.05
N GLU A 96 -2.52 -2.84 -33.84
CA GLU A 96 -2.18 -2.30 -32.51
C GLU A 96 -3.29 -2.54 -31.48
N ALA A 97 -4.55 -2.44 -31.90
CA ALA A 97 -5.69 -2.71 -31.03
C ALA A 97 -5.74 -4.17 -30.57
N GLU A 98 -5.52 -5.12 -31.48
CA GLU A 98 -5.44 -6.55 -31.16
C GLU A 98 -4.27 -6.84 -30.21
N ARG A 99 -3.09 -6.28 -30.49
CA ARG A 99 -1.93 -6.42 -29.60
C ARG A 99 -2.20 -5.89 -28.20
N ARG A 100 -2.88 -4.76 -28.07
CA ARG A 100 -3.25 -4.20 -26.76
C ARG A 100 -4.26 -5.06 -26.02
N THR A 101 -5.29 -5.56 -26.70
CA THR A 101 -6.28 -6.45 -26.08
C THR A 101 -5.65 -7.77 -25.63
N ASP A 102 -4.77 -8.36 -26.45
CA ASP A 102 -4.02 -9.55 -26.04
C ASP A 102 -3.04 -9.26 -24.90
N GLN A 103 -2.40 -8.08 -24.91
CA GLN A 103 -1.54 -7.62 -23.82
C GLN A 103 -2.31 -7.52 -22.50
N ASP A 104 -3.51 -6.93 -22.52
CA ASP A 104 -4.38 -6.83 -21.34
C ASP A 104 -4.73 -8.23 -20.80
N ALA A 105 -5.09 -9.17 -21.68
CA ALA A 105 -5.39 -10.54 -21.29
C ALA A 105 -4.18 -11.25 -20.67
N LYS A 106 -2.99 -11.07 -21.23
CA LYS A 106 -1.72 -11.64 -20.71
C LYS A 106 -1.34 -11.02 -19.35
N VAL A 107 -1.58 -9.72 -19.16
CA VAL A 107 -1.31 -9.01 -17.90
C VAL A 107 -2.29 -9.42 -16.81
N ILE A 108 -3.60 -9.49 -17.11
CA ILE A 108 -4.62 -9.97 -16.17
C ILE A 108 -4.33 -11.41 -15.76
N GLY A 109 -4.02 -12.25 -16.75
CA GLY A 109 -3.71 -13.65 -16.58
C GLY A 109 -4.89 -14.51 -16.15
N THR A 110 -4.63 -15.79 -15.92
CA THR A 110 -5.64 -16.77 -15.52
C THR A 110 -5.11 -17.68 -14.41
N THR A 111 -6.02 -18.44 -13.81
CA THR A 111 -5.68 -19.54 -12.90
C THR A 111 -6.21 -20.82 -13.53
N THR A 112 -5.40 -21.44 -14.38
CA THR A 112 -5.75 -22.70 -15.04
C THR A 112 -4.95 -23.83 -14.42
N GLY A 113 -5.64 -24.75 -13.71
CA GLY A 113 -4.99 -25.79 -12.94
C GLY A 113 -4.10 -25.21 -11.83
N ASN A 114 -2.83 -25.65 -11.78
CA ASN A 114 -1.84 -25.17 -10.81
C ASN A 114 -0.97 -24.01 -11.32
N GLN A 115 -1.32 -23.40 -12.45
CA GLN A 115 -0.57 -22.28 -13.02
C GLN A 115 -1.33 -20.97 -12.82
N TYR A 116 -0.63 -20.00 -12.24
CA TYR A 116 -1.09 -18.63 -12.08
C TYR A 116 -0.27 -17.77 -13.03
N THR A 117 -0.93 -17.02 -13.91
CA THR A 117 -0.26 -16.14 -14.88
C THR A 117 -0.60 -14.67 -14.63
N GLY A 118 0.19 -13.75 -15.20
CA GLY A 118 -0.04 -12.30 -15.05
C GLY A 118 -0.21 -11.85 -13.60
N LEU A 119 -1.20 -11.01 -13.34
CA LEU A 119 -1.55 -10.52 -12.00
C LEU A 119 -1.91 -11.63 -11.02
N GLN A 120 -2.53 -12.72 -11.50
CA GLN A 120 -2.89 -13.84 -10.62
C GLN A 120 -1.64 -14.54 -10.05
N ALA A 121 -0.49 -14.47 -10.73
CA ALA A 121 0.78 -15.03 -10.23
C ALA A 121 1.26 -14.36 -8.93
N LEU A 122 0.86 -13.11 -8.68
CA LEU A 122 1.17 -12.41 -7.43
C LEU A 122 0.50 -13.08 -6.21
N LEU A 123 -0.64 -13.74 -6.40
CA LEU A 123 -1.32 -14.50 -5.33
C LEU A 123 -0.51 -15.73 -4.89
N ALA A 124 0.30 -16.29 -5.78
CA ALA A 124 1.14 -17.45 -5.48
C ALA A 124 2.47 -17.08 -4.81
N ALA A 125 2.82 -15.78 -4.73
CA ALA A 125 4.10 -15.32 -4.25
C ALA A 125 4.40 -15.74 -2.80
N GLN A 126 3.40 -15.70 -1.91
CA GLN A 126 3.60 -16.10 -0.51
C GLN A 126 3.97 -17.57 -0.39
N ALA A 127 3.30 -18.45 -1.14
CA ALA A 127 3.55 -19.89 -1.11
C ALA A 127 4.87 -20.27 -1.81
N GLN A 128 5.23 -19.59 -2.90
CA GLN A 128 6.42 -19.93 -3.70
C GLN A 128 7.71 -19.26 -3.20
N LEU A 129 7.61 -18.03 -2.69
CA LEU A 129 8.75 -17.17 -2.36
C LEU A 129 8.81 -16.76 -0.89
N GLY A 130 7.79 -17.11 -0.09
CA GLY A 130 7.71 -16.74 1.33
C GLY A 130 7.40 -15.26 1.59
N VAL A 131 7.10 -14.47 0.56
CA VAL A 131 6.77 -13.04 0.68
C VAL A 131 5.44 -12.73 0.04
N LYS A 132 4.67 -11.84 0.69
CA LYS A 132 3.35 -11.42 0.21
C LYS A 132 3.44 -9.96 -0.27
N PRO A 133 3.25 -9.69 -1.58
CA PRO A 133 3.31 -8.33 -2.09
C PRO A 133 2.11 -7.50 -1.60
N ARG A 134 2.37 -6.27 -1.16
CA ARG A 134 1.39 -5.34 -0.56
C ARG A 134 1.24 -4.04 -1.33
N ILE A 135 2.17 -3.75 -2.23
CA ILE A 135 2.20 -2.54 -3.05
C ILE A 135 2.17 -3.01 -4.50
N LEU A 136 1.05 -2.84 -5.20
CA LEU A 136 0.81 -3.50 -6.47
C LEU A 136 0.71 -2.50 -7.62
N GLY A 137 1.25 -2.83 -8.78
CA GLY A 137 1.09 -2.04 -9.99
C GLY A 137 1.56 -2.76 -11.25
N ALA A 138 1.07 -2.28 -12.39
CA ALA A 138 1.50 -2.70 -13.72
C ALA A 138 1.85 -1.46 -14.56
N PRO A 139 2.97 -0.76 -14.26
CA PRO A 139 3.30 0.53 -14.85
C PRO A 139 3.34 0.47 -16.38
N GLY A 140 2.50 1.27 -17.04
CA GLY A 140 2.45 1.36 -18.50
C GLY A 140 1.63 0.24 -19.17
N LEU A 141 1.02 -0.65 -18.38
CA LEU A 141 0.15 -1.75 -18.83
C LEU A 141 -1.24 -1.69 -18.18
N ASP A 142 -1.51 -0.59 -17.47
CA ASP A 142 -2.64 -0.33 -16.60
C ASP A 142 -3.86 0.20 -17.36
N SER A 143 -4.31 -0.55 -18.37
CA SER A 143 -5.61 -0.32 -19.01
C SER A 143 -6.77 -0.42 -18.01
N GLN A 144 -7.98 -0.01 -18.41
CA GLN A 144 -9.16 -0.11 -17.55
C GLN A 144 -9.40 -1.54 -17.04
N ALA A 145 -9.32 -2.52 -17.94
CA ALA A 145 -9.52 -3.93 -17.60
C ALA A 145 -8.42 -4.46 -16.67
N VAL A 146 -7.16 -4.07 -16.92
CA VAL A 146 -6.04 -4.43 -16.05
C VAL A 146 -6.18 -3.78 -14.67
N THR A 147 -6.61 -2.52 -14.61
CA THR A 147 -6.80 -1.78 -13.36
C THR A 147 -7.87 -2.42 -12.48
N ASP A 148 -9.01 -2.83 -13.05
CA ASP A 148 -10.07 -3.52 -12.31
C ASP A 148 -9.61 -4.90 -11.79
N ALA A 149 -8.89 -5.66 -12.62
CA ALA A 149 -8.28 -6.92 -12.21
C ALA A 149 -7.21 -6.73 -11.12
N LEU A 150 -6.41 -5.66 -11.22
CA LEU A 150 -5.39 -5.29 -10.23
C LEU A 150 -6.03 -4.95 -8.89
N ALA A 151 -7.13 -4.18 -8.87
CA ALA A 151 -7.89 -3.88 -7.66
C ALA A 151 -8.45 -5.16 -7.02
N SER A 152 -8.97 -6.09 -7.84
CA SER A 152 -9.44 -7.40 -7.36
C SER A 152 -8.32 -8.26 -6.75
N VAL A 153 -7.12 -8.23 -7.33
CA VAL A 153 -5.94 -8.92 -6.76
C VAL A 153 -5.47 -8.23 -5.48
N ALA A 154 -5.53 -6.90 -5.41
CA ALA A 154 -5.20 -6.13 -4.20
C ALA A 154 -6.09 -6.50 -3.02
N ILE A 155 -7.41 -6.68 -3.23
CA ILE A 155 -8.34 -7.15 -2.20
C ILE A 155 -7.91 -8.53 -1.67
N LYS A 156 -7.66 -9.50 -2.55
CA LYS A 156 -7.26 -10.86 -2.18
C LYS A 156 -5.93 -10.88 -1.42
N LEU A 157 -4.98 -10.07 -1.86
CA LEU A 157 -3.69 -9.91 -1.19
C LEU A 157 -3.75 -9.03 0.06
N ARG A 158 -4.87 -8.37 0.36
CA ARG A 158 -4.90 -7.30 1.37
C ARG A 158 -3.72 -6.34 1.16
N GLY A 159 -3.54 -5.93 -0.09
CA GLY A 159 -2.55 -4.98 -0.54
C GLY A 159 -3.22 -3.76 -1.15
N PHE A 160 -2.41 -2.85 -1.68
CA PHE A 160 -2.87 -1.58 -2.23
C PHE A 160 -2.30 -1.39 -3.64
N ALA A 161 -3.18 -1.08 -4.59
CA ALA A 161 -2.88 -0.93 -6.00
C ALA A 161 -2.78 0.54 -6.39
N TYR A 162 -1.79 0.83 -7.23
CA TYR A 162 -1.66 2.11 -7.91
C TYR A 162 -1.79 1.89 -9.42
N ALA A 163 -2.60 2.71 -10.07
CA ALA A 163 -2.79 2.72 -11.51
C ALA A 163 -2.87 4.16 -12.02
N ALA A 164 -2.50 4.40 -13.26
CA ALA A 164 -2.68 5.68 -13.92
C ALA A 164 -4.15 5.85 -14.35
N ALA A 165 -4.70 7.05 -14.16
CA ALA A 165 -5.97 7.38 -14.78
C ALA A 165 -5.77 7.59 -16.28
N ILE A 166 -6.73 7.16 -17.10
CA ILE A 166 -6.70 7.35 -18.55
C ILE A 166 -7.56 8.55 -18.92
N GLY A 167 -6.96 9.59 -19.48
CA GLY A 167 -7.66 10.80 -19.91
C GLY A 167 -6.70 11.86 -20.45
N ASN A 168 -7.17 12.62 -21.43
CA ASN A 168 -6.42 13.73 -22.03
C ASN A 168 -6.51 15.02 -21.23
N ASP A 169 -7.55 15.17 -20.43
CA ASP A 169 -7.78 16.30 -19.55
C ASP A 169 -8.37 15.84 -18.21
N VAL A 170 -8.62 16.80 -17.33
CA VAL A 170 -9.19 16.56 -16.01
C VAL A 170 -10.56 15.90 -16.09
N ALA A 171 -11.40 16.30 -17.05
CA ALA A 171 -12.77 15.79 -17.16
C ALA A 171 -12.78 14.32 -17.62
N GLU A 172 -11.95 13.97 -18.60
CA GLU A 172 -11.78 12.58 -19.04
C GLU A 172 -11.18 11.71 -17.92
N ALA A 173 -10.22 12.25 -17.14
CA ALA A 173 -9.67 11.53 -15.99
C ALA A 173 -10.72 11.28 -14.90
N GLN A 174 -11.59 12.26 -14.63
CA GLN A 174 -12.74 12.09 -13.72
C GLN A 174 -13.73 11.05 -14.25
N ALA A 175 -14.09 11.10 -15.53
CA ALA A 175 -14.96 10.11 -16.14
C ALA A 175 -14.35 8.69 -16.07
N TYR A 176 -13.03 8.57 -16.25
CA TYR A 176 -12.34 7.30 -16.07
C TYR A 176 -12.43 6.78 -14.63
N ARG A 177 -12.28 7.67 -13.64
CA ARG A 177 -12.36 7.35 -12.22
C ARG A 177 -13.73 6.77 -11.81
N GLU A 178 -14.83 7.17 -12.45
CA GLU A 178 -16.18 6.65 -12.16
C GLU A 178 -16.34 5.14 -12.42
N HIS A 179 -15.41 4.50 -13.15
CA HIS A 179 -15.47 3.05 -13.39
C HIS A 179 -15.05 2.21 -12.17
N PHE A 180 -14.53 2.83 -11.11
CA PHE A 180 -13.93 2.13 -9.98
C PHE A 180 -14.60 2.53 -8.65
N GLY A 181 -14.68 1.57 -7.71
CA GLY A 181 -15.26 1.76 -6.38
C GLY A 181 -14.43 1.14 -5.24
N GLN A 182 -13.31 0.52 -5.60
CA GLN A 182 -12.50 -0.29 -4.69
C GLN A 182 -11.63 0.61 -3.79
N ARG A 183 -11.66 0.36 -2.48
CA ARG A 183 -10.86 1.10 -1.50
C ARG A 183 -9.36 0.79 -1.62
N GLU A 184 -9.00 -0.35 -2.21
CA GLU A 184 -7.63 -0.80 -2.43
C GLU A 184 -6.96 -0.15 -3.65
N LEU A 185 -7.62 0.77 -4.34
CA LEU A 185 -7.12 1.42 -5.55
C LEU A 185 -6.91 2.92 -5.34
N MET A 186 -5.77 3.42 -5.81
CA MET A 186 -5.52 4.85 -6.01
C MET A 186 -5.15 5.11 -7.47
N LEU A 187 -5.87 6.05 -8.09
CA LEU A 187 -5.58 6.52 -9.43
C LEU A 187 -4.62 7.71 -9.41
N LEU A 188 -3.69 7.72 -10.34
CA LEU A 188 -2.65 8.73 -10.50
C LEU A 188 -2.80 9.45 -11.84
N TRP A 189 -2.84 10.78 -11.84
CA TRP A 189 -2.90 11.55 -13.07
C TRP A 189 -2.29 12.95 -12.89
N PRO A 190 -1.52 13.48 -13.85
CA PRO A 190 -1.19 12.91 -15.14
C PRO A 190 0.05 11.99 -15.08
N GLY A 191 0.58 11.62 -16.25
CA GLY A 191 1.89 10.99 -16.35
C GLY A 191 3.03 11.95 -15.98
N PHE A 192 4.24 11.42 -15.85
CA PHE A 192 5.42 12.20 -15.48
C PHE A 192 6.38 12.33 -16.64
N LYS A 193 7.31 13.27 -16.55
CA LYS A 193 8.47 13.37 -17.45
C LYS A 193 9.71 12.94 -16.70
N ALA A 194 10.48 12.03 -17.28
CA ALA A 194 11.70 11.51 -16.68
C ALA A 194 12.79 11.29 -17.74
N LEU A 195 14.05 11.32 -17.32
CA LEU A 195 15.18 11.02 -18.21
C LEU A 195 15.27 9.51 -18.42
N ASP A 196 15.12 9.05 -19.66
CA ASP A 196 15.50 7.70 -20.04
C ASP A 196 17.01 7.64 -20.29
N LEU A 197 17.72 6.86 -19.47
CA LEU A 197 19.18 6.70 -19.56
C LEU A 197 19.63 5.97 -20.83
N SER A 198 18.75 5.17 -21.45
CA SER A 198 19.08 4.42 -22.67
C SER A 198 19.05 5.30 -23.91
N THR A 199 18.11 6.24 -23.98
CA THR A 199 17.97 7.18 -25.11
C THR A 199 18.58 8.55 -24.83
N ALA A 200 19.00 8.81 -23.59
CA ALA A 200 19.46 10.11 -23.10
C ALA A 200 18.45 11.26 -23.36
N ALA A 201 17.16 10.95 -23.29
CA ALA A 201 16.08 11.90 -23.60
C ALA A 201 15.02 11.92 -22.49
N VAL A 202 14.40 13.09 -22.30
CA VAL A 202 13.25 13.21 -21.39
C VAL A 202 12.02 12.67 -22.11
N GLN A 203 11.37 11.68 -21.52
CA GLN A 203 10.19 11.03 -22.08
C GLN A 203 9.06 10.97 -21.05
N ASP A 204 7.85 10.70 -21.54
CA ASP A 204 6.72 10.40 -20.68
C ASP A 204 6.96 9.05 -19.96
N ALA A 205 6.75 9.06 -18.65
CA ALA A 205 6.92 7.92 -17.77
C ALA A 205 5.65 7.69 -16.97
N SER A 206 5.34 6.41 -16.72
CA SER A 206 4.20 6.04 -15.89
C SER A 206 4.40 6.52 -14.45
N PRO A 207 3.41 7.21 -13.84
CA PRO A 207 3.50 7.67 -12.46
C PRO A 207 3.44 6.49 -11.47
N VAL A 208 2.97 5.32 -11.91
CA VAL A 208 2.77 4.13 -11.08
C VAL A 208 4.08 3.63 -10.51
N ALA A 209 5.13 3.45 -11.32
CA ALA A 209 6.40 2.91 -10.83
C ALA A 209 7.03 3.81 -9.73
N TYR A 210 6.91 5.13 -9.89
CA TYR A 210 7.31 6.10 -8.89
C TYR A 210 6.48 5.99 -7.60
N ALA A 211 5.16 5.81 -7.72
CA ALA A 211 4.29 5.57 -6.57
C ALA A 211 4.64 4.27 -5.84
N LEU A 212 4.91 3.17 -6.56
CA LEU A 212 5.32 1.90 -5.95
C LEU A 212 6.62 2.06 -5.14
N GLY A 213 7.64 2.69 -5.73
CA GLY A 213 8.92 2.92 -5.06
C GLY A 213 8.80 3.87 -3.88
N LEU A 214 8.05 4.96 -4.03
CA LEU A 214 7.84 5.95 -2.98
C LEU A 214 7.06 5.34 -1.82
N ARG A 215 6.00 4.57 -2.11
CA ARG A 215 5.21 3.88 -1.10
C ARG A 215 6.07 2.93 -0.27
N ALA A 216 6.94 2.17 -0.94
CA ALA A 216 7.86 1.27 -0.24
C ALA A 216 8.88 2.04 0.62
N ARG A 217 9.36 3.21 0.17
CA ARG A 217 10.22 4.09 0.98
C ARG A 217 9.49 4.61 2.22
N ILE A 218 8.28 5.13 2.04
CA ILE A 218 7.50 5.66 3.16
C ILE A 218 7.25 4.55 4.19
N ASP A 219 6.91 3.34 3.75
CA ASP A 219 6.72 2.20 4.66
C ASP A 219 7.97 1.84 5.47
N GLN A 220 9.16 1.97 4.89
CA GLN A 220 10.44 1.69 5.56
C GLN A 220 10.86 2.80 6.52
N GLU A 221 10.63 4.06 6.17
CA GLU A 221 11.16 5.22 6.89
C GLU A 221 10.16 5.85 7.88
N GLN A 222 8.88 5.88 7.53
CA GLN A 222 7.82 6.55 8.28
C GLN A 222 6.74 5.57 8.75
N GLY A 223 6.46 4.53 7.96
CA GLY A 223 5.43 3.54 8.22
C GLY A 223 4.19 3.67 7.32
N TRP A 224 3.35 2.63 7.32
CA TRP A 224 2.17 2.53 6.45
C TRP A 224 1.07 3.56 6.76
N HIS A 225 1.10 4.16 7.95
CA HIS A 225 0.12 5.16 8.40
C HIS A 225 0.28 6.51 7.69
N LYS A 226 1.48 6.80 7.16
CA LYS A 226 1.72 7.99 6.33
C LYS A 226 1.27 7.72 4.89
N THR A 227 0.47 8.62 4.31
CA THR A 227 0.02 8.55 2.91
C THR A 227 1.10 8.96 1.90
N LEU A 228 0.91 8.63 0.62
CA LEU A 228 1.79 9.01 -0.48
C LEU A 228 1.93 10.53 -0.64
N SER A 229 0.86 11.27 -0.27
CA SER A 229 0.76 12.72 -0.41
C SER A 229 1.87 13.50 0.30
N ASN A 230 2.33 14.58 -0.31
CA ASN A 230 3.28 15.56 0.23
C ASN A 230 4.66 14.99 0.62
N VAL A 231 5.10 13.90 -0.03
CA VAL A 231 6.45 13.36 0.14
C VAL A 231 7.30 13.71 -1.10
N PRO A 232 8.55 14.21 -0.96
CA PRO A 232 9.41 14.55 -2.09
C PRO A 232 9.68 13.36 -3.00
N LEU A 233 9.58 13.54 -4.30
CA LEU A 233 9.82 12.51 -5.30
C LEU A 233 11.15 12.76 -6.02
N SER A 234 11.95 11.69 -6.15
CA SER A 234 13.22 11.71 -6.89
C SER A 234 13.03 11.27 -8.35
N GLY A 235 13.91 11.70 -9.26
CA GLY A 235 13.94 11.18 -10.63
C GLY A 235 12.80 11.64 -11.55
N VAL A 236 12.03 12.64 -11.15
CA VAL A 236 10.98 13.29 -11.97
C VAL A 236 11.43 14.68 -12.37
N LEU A 237 11.21 15.03 -13.63
CA LEU A 237 11.59 16.31 -14.24
C LEU A 237 10.37 17.18 -14.60
N GLY A 238 9.16 16.66 -14.47
CA GLY A 238 7.93 17.39 -14.75
C GLY A 238 6.70 16.48 -14.83
N ILE A 239 5.57 17.07 -15.18
CA ILE A 239 4.30 16.41 -15.48
C ILE A 239 4.10 16.34 -17.00
N SER A 240 3.40 15.30 -17.47
CA SER A 240 3.10 15.11 -18.90
C SER A 240 2.02 16.06 -19.40
N ARG A 241 1.15 16.53 -18.49
CA ARG A 241 0.10 17.51 -18.73
C ARG A 241 0.12 18.53 -17.61
N ASP A 242 -0.15 19.79 -17.95
CA ASP A 242 -0.18 20.84 -16.93
C ASP A 242 -1.37 20.64 -16.00
N VAL A 243 -1.14 20.86 -14.70
CA VAL A 243 -2.18 20.83 -13.67
C VAL A 243 -2.03 22.08 -12.83
N HIS A 244 -3.03 22.96 -12.88
CA HIS A 244 -3.05 24.14 -12.04
C HIS A 244 -3.19 23.74 -10.56
N TRP A 245 -2.32 24.30 -9.72
CA TRP A 245 -2.34 24.15 -8.27
C TRP A 245 -1.95 25.46 -7.61
N ASP A 246 -2.64 25.74 -6.49
CA ASP A 246 -2.36 26.83 -5.57
C ASP A 246 -2.52 26.30 -4.14
N LEU A 247 -1.78 26.87 -3.19
CA LEU A 247 -1.79 26.40 -1.81
C LEU A 247 -3.04 26.85 -1.03
N GLN A 248 -3.61 28.00 -1.36
CA GLN A 248 -4.69 28.64 -0.60
C GLN A 248 -6.03 28.59 -1.33
N SER A 249 -6.01 28.55 -2.66
CA SER A 249 -7.22 28.48 -3.48
C SER A 249 -7.69 27.03 -3.66
N PRO A 250 -8.93 26.71 -3.31
CA PRO A 250 -9.53 25.42 -3.65
C PRO A 250 -9.88 25.32 -5.15
N ASP A 251 -9.98 26.46 -5.85
CA ASP A 251 -10.38 26.54 -7.27
C ASP A 251 -9.22 26.18 -8.20
N THR A 252 -8.76 24.93 -8.11
CA THR A 252 -7.61 24.40 -8.83
C THR A 252 -7.93 23.06 -9.47
N GLU A 253 -7.28 22.74 -10.60
CA GLU A 253 -7.42 21.44 -11.25
C GLU A 253 -6.97 20.31 -10.32
N ALA A 254 -5.90 20.53 -9.55
CA ALA A 254 -5.47 19.62 -8.51
C ALA A 254 -6.54 19.39 -7.44
N GLY A 255 -7.29 20.43 -7.05
CA GLY A 255 -8.43 20.32 -6.13
C GLY A 255 -9.56 19.47 -6.70
N ILE A 256 -9.92 19.71 -7.97
CA ILE A 256 -10.96 18.97 -8.70
C ILE A 256 -10.60 17.48 -8.81
N LEU A 257 -9.37 17.16 -9.19
CA LEU A 257 -8.87 15.78 -9.26
C LEU A 257 -8.91 15.09 -7.89
N ASN A 258 -8.44 15.78 -6.84
CA ASN A 258 -8.45 15.24 -5.49
C ASN A 258 -9.86 15.04 -4.94
N GLN A 259 -10.82 15.89 -5.31
CA GLN A 259 -12.22 15.69 -4.97
C GLN A 259 -12.80 14.42 -5.61
N ALA A 260 -12.40 14.11 -6.85
CA ALA A 260 -12.74 12.84 -7.51
C ALA A 260 -11.96 11.63 -6.96
N GLY A 261 -10.99 11.82 -6.07
CA GLY A 261 -10.14 10.73 -5.57
C GLY A 261 -9.04 10.32 -6.53
N ILE A 262 -8.61 11.24 -7.40
CA ILE A 262 -7.43 11.08 -8.27
C ILE A 262 -6.28 11.87 -7.66
N THR A 263 -5.17 11.20 -7.41
CA THR A 263 -3.95 11.82 -6.88
C THR A 263 -3.14 12.40 -8.03
N THR A 264 -2.70 13.66 -7.87
CA THR A 264 -1.91 14.36 -8.89
C THR A 264 -0.46 14.59 -8.44
N LEU A 265 0.31 15.29 -9.26
CA LEU A 265 1.67 15.73 -8.93
C LEU A 265 1.71 17.26 -8.94
N ILE A 266 2.26 17.83 -7.87
CA ILE A 266 2.52 19.27 -7.78
C ILE A 266 4.02 19.51 -7.74
N GLN A 267 4.42 20.75 -8.06
CA GLN A 267 5.79 21.23 -7.90
C GLN A 267 5.84 22.32 -6.84
N SER A 268 6.02 21.92 -5.59
CA SER A 268 6.21 22.82 -4.45
C SER A 268 7.25 22.22 -3.52
N GLN A 269 8.39 22.91 -3.40
CA GLN A 269 9.58 22.39 -2.70
C GLN A 269 10.01 21.02 -3.24
N GLY A 270 10.09 20.92 -4.57
CA GLY A 270 10.28 19.67 -5.32
C GLY A 270 8.98 19.07 -5.85
N HIS A 271 9.09 18.01 -6.65
CA HIS A 271 7.93 17.26 -7.10
C HIS A 271 7.37 16.41 -5.97
N ARG A 272 6.05 16.42 -5.78
CA ARG A 272 5.35 15.68 -4.73
C ARG A 272 4.02 15.17 -5.25
N PHE A 273 3.66 13.94 -4.87
CA PHE A 273 2.28 13.50 -5.02
C PHE A 273 1.37 14.39 -4.17
N TRP A 274 0.20 14.71 -4.71
CA TRP A 274 -0.79 15.55 -4.07
C TRP A 274 -2.15 14.88 -4.18
N GLY A 275 -2.50 14.20 -3.09
CA GLY A 275 -3.69 13.38 -3.00
C GLY A 275 -3.48 12.17 -2.12
N SER A 276 -4.50 11.84 -1.33
CA SER A 276 -4.43 10.75 -0.36
C SER A 276 -5.67 9.87 -0.34
N ARG A 277 -6.61 10.15 -1.25
CA ARG A 277 -7.90 9.47 -1.31
C ARG A 277 -7.83 8.22 -2.17
N THR A 278 -8.69 7.25 -1.86
CA THR A 278 -8.86 6.01 -2.61
C THR A 278 -10.05 6.12 -3.55
N CYS A 279 -10.31 5.06 -4.33
CA CYS A 279 -11.45 5.03 -5.25
C CYS A 279 -12.78 4.64 -4.59
N THR A 280 -12.85 4.56 -3.26
CA THR A 280 -14.09 4.21 -2.56
C THR A 280 -14.92 5.43 -2.18
N ASP A 281 -16.24 5.26 -2.18
CA ASP A 281 -17.18 6.26 -1.67
C ASP A 281 -17.40 6.13 -0.15
N SER A 282 -16.93 5.03 0.45
CA SER A 282 -17.02 4.81 1.90
C SER A 282 -16.17 5.82 2.67
N GLU A 283 -16.80 6.63 3.52
CA GLU A 283 -16.11 7.63 4.34
C GLU A 283 -15.02 7.02 5.25
N LEU A 284 -15.28 5.81 5.78
CA LEU A 284 -14.33 5.11 6.68
C LEU A 284 -13.01 4.71 6.00
N PHE A 285 -13.02 4.55 4.68
CA PHE A 285 -11.89 4.04 3.91
C PHE A 285 -11.46 5.02 2.81
N ARG A 286 -11.90 6.28 2.93
CA ARG A 286 -11.60 7.34 1.96
C ARG A 286 -10.10 7.54 1.80
N PHE A 287 -9.30 7.37 2.85
CA PHE A 287 -7.86 7.58 2.82
C PHE A 287 -7.06 6.28 2.64
N GLU A 288 -5.97 6.38 1.88
CA GLU A 288 -4.97 5.32 1.73
C GLU A 288 -4.51 4.77 3.09
N SER A 289 -4.21 5.65 4.05
CA SER A 289 -3.75 5.24 5.38
C SER A 289 -4.77 4.39 6.13
N SER A 290 -6.07 4.67 5.96
CA SER A 290 -7.16 3.93 6.61
C SER A 290 -7.26 2.52 6.05
N VAL A 291 -7.18 2.37 4.72
CA VAL A 291 -7.21 1.07 4.05
C VAL A 291 -5.98 0.24 4.39
N ARG A 292 -4.78 0.83 4.29
CA ARG A 292 -3.53 0.14 4.62
C ARG A 292 -3.51 -0.29 6.09
N THR A 293 -3.98 0.55 7.01
CA THR A 293 -4.07 0.19 8.43
C THR A 293 -4.96 -1.02 8.64
N ALA A 294 -6.16 -1.06 8.03
CA ALA A 294 -7.07 -2.19 8.14
C ALA A 294 -6.42 -3.50 7.65
N GLN A 295 -5.72 -3.45 6.52
CA GLN A 295 -5.04 -4.60 5.93
C GLN A 295 -3.88 -5.11 6.80
N VAL A 296 -3.04 -4.19 7.28
CA VAL A 296 -1.87 -4.51 8.12
C VAL A 296 -2.31 -5.10 9.45
N LEU A 297 -3.33 -4.52 10.10
CA LEU A 297 -3.86 -5.04 11.37
C LEU A 297 -4.43 -6.44 11.20
N ALA A 298 -5.27 -6.65 10.19
CA ALA A 298 -5.92 -7.94 9.98
C ALA A 298 -4.91 -9.08 9.77
N ASP A 299 -3.83 -8.84 9.04
CA ASP A 299 -2.79 -9.85 8.83
C ASP A 299 -1.82 -9.96 10.00
N THR A 300 -1.51 -8.86 10.69
CA THR A 300 -0.72 -8.88 11.94
C THR A 300 -1.39 -9.72 13.02
N MET A 301 -2.71 -9.56 13.20
CA MET A 301 -3.45 -10.35 14.18
C MET A 301 -3.55 -11.83 13.75
N ALA A 302 -3.82 -12.11 12.49
CA ALA A 302 -3.93 -13.49 12.00
C ALA A 302 -2.59 -14.24 12.09
N GLU A 303 -1.51 -13.68 11.56
CA GLU A 303 -0.20 -14.34 11.49
C GLU A 303 0.40 -14.55 12.89
N ALA A 304 0.22 -13.60 13.80
CA ALA A 304 0.80 -13.67 15.14
C ALA A 304 0.11 -14.70 16.06
N HIS A 305 -1.11 -15.13 15.73
CA HIS A 305 -1.87 -16.10 16.52
C HIS A 305 -1.91 -17.50 15.88
N PHE A 306 -1.09 -17.77 14.85
CA PHE A 306 -0.98 -19.10 14.26
C PHE A 306 -0.64 -20.18 15.30
N TRP A 307 0.12 -19.84 16.35
CA TRP A 307 0.45 -20.74 17.45
C TRP A 307 -0.77 -21.26 18.22
N ALA A 308 -1.89 -20.52 18.20
CA ALA A 308 -3.11 -20.87 18.91
C ALA A 308 -3.99 -21.86 18.13
N VAL A 309 -3.73 -22.05 16.84
CA VAL A 309 -4.45 -23.01 15.98
C VAL A 309 -4.25 -24.42 16.53
N ASP A 310 -5.34 -25.19 16.59
CA ASP A 310 -5.41 -26.57 17.09
C ASP A 310 -5.01 -26.78 18.57
N LYS A 311 -4.82 -25.71 19.35
CA LYS A 311 -4.64 -25.82 20.80
C LYS A 311 -5.97 -26.13 21.51
N PRO A 312 -5.95 -26.86 22.64
CA PRO A 312 -7.14 -27.06 23.45
C PRO A 312 -7.78 -25.73 23.88
N MET A 313 -9.04 -25.54 23.51
CA MET A 313 -9.77 -24.31 23.79
C MET A 313 -10.20 -24.23 25.26
N HIS A 314 -9.30 -23.73 26.10
CA HIS A 314 -9.58 -23.35 27.48
C HIS A 314 -9.73 -21.83 27.62
N PRO A 315 -10.48 -21.33 28.63
CA PRO A 315 -10.60 -19.89 28.87
C PRO A 315 -9.26 -19.15 29.00
N SER A 316 -8.22 -19.81 29.49
CA SER A 316 -6.86 -19.25 29.56
C SER A 316 -6.31 -18.92 28.17
N LEU A 317 -6.52 -19.79 27.16
CA LEU A 317 -6.08 -19.55 25.79
C LEU A 317 -6.72 -18.28 25.22
N VAL A 318 -8.03 -18.11 25.47
CA VAL A 318 -8.77 -16.92 25.02
C VAL A 318 -8.22 -15.66 25.67
N LYS A 319 -7.94 -15.72 26.98
CA LYS A 319 -7.34 -14.60 27.72
C LYS A 319 -5.94 -14.25 27.19
N ASP A 320 -5.10 -15.25 26.94
CA ASP A 320 -3.74 -15.05 26.39
C ASP A 320 -3.78 -14.36 25.03
N ILE A 321 -4.72 -14.75 24.15
CA ILE A 321 -4.92 -14.11 22.83
C ILE A 321 -5.34 -12.65 23.01
N LEU A 322 -6.34 -12.38 23.86
CA LEU A 322 -6.82 -11.01 24.11
C LEU A 322 -5.73 -10.13 24.71
N GLU A 323 -4.94 -10.63 25.65
CA GLU A 323 -3.82 -9.90 26.24
C GLU A 323 -2.72 -9.62 25.22
N GLY A 324 -2.43 -10.56 24.32
CA GLY A 324 -1.51 -10.38 23.20
C GLY A 324 -1.96 -9.26 22.25
N ILE A 325 -3.21 -9.31 21.77
CA ILE A 325 -3.79 -8.30 20.88
C ILE A 325 -3.80 -6.92 21.53
N ASN A 326 -4.31 -6.81 22.76
CA ASN A 326 -4.38 -5.53 23.48
C ASN A 326 -2.99 -4.95 23.80
N THR A 327 -2.01 -5.81 24.06
CA THR A 327 -0.60 -5.38 24.20
C THR A 327 -0.08 -4.79 22.90
N LYS A 328 -0.39 -5.40 21.75
CA LYS A 328 0.02 -4.86 20.45
C LYS A 328 -0.66 -3.54 20.13
N PHE A 329 -1.95 -3.38 20.44
CA PHE A 329 -2.62 -2.09 20.23
C PHE A 329 -2.01 -0.96 21.07
N ARG A 330 -1.65 -1.24 22.33
CA ARG A 330 -0.92 -0.26 23.17
C ARG A 330 0.42 0.15 22.55
N GLU A 331 1.17 -0.81 22.00
CA GLU A 331 2.42 -0.54 21.28
C GLU A 331 2.19 0.33 20.04
N LEU A 332 1.22 -0.04 19.19
CA LEU A 332 0.90 0.70 17.97
C LEU A 332 0.42 2.13 18.25
N LYS A 333 -0.37 2.32 19.31
CA LYS A 333 -0.79 3.63 19.81
C LYS A 333 0.39 4.46 20.29
N ALA A 334 1.27 3.88 21.10
CA ALA A 334 2.46 4.57 21.61
C ALA A 334 3.40 5.02 20.47
N LEU A 335 3.46 4.23 19.39
CA LEU A 335 4.24 4.54 18.19
C LEU A 335 3.50 5.44 17.18
N GLY A 336 2.24 5.80 17.43
CA GLY A 336 1.45 6.68 16.57
C GLY A 336 0.91 6.05 15.28
N TYR A 337 0.91 4.73 15.14
CA TYR A 337 0.35 4.04 13.96
C TYR A 337 -1.18 4.04 13.93
N ILE A 338 -1.82 4.09 15.09
CA ILE A 338 -3.26 4.16 15.30
C ILE A 338 -3.56 5.14 16.44
N LEU A 339 -4.79 5.65 16.52
CA LEU A 339 -5.22 6.47 17.65
C LEU A 339 -5.51 5.60 18.88
N ASP A 340 -6.22 4.49 18.69
CA ASP A 340 -6.47 3.48 19.71
C ASP A 340 -6.97 2.17 19.09
N GLY A 341 -7.06 1.13 19.90
CA GLY A 341 -7.73 -0.13 19.56
C GLY A 341 -7.81 -1.08 20.75
N LYS A 342 -8.86 -1.91 20.78
CA LYS A 342 -9.11 -2.85 21.88
C LYS A 342 -9.75 -4.13 21.36
N ALA A 343 -9.33 -5.27 21.90
CA ALA A 343 -9.96 -6.56 21.69
C ALA A 343 -10.71 -7.04 22.93
N TRP A 344 -11.85 -7.70 22.73
CA TRP A 344 -12.68 -8.28 23.79
C TRP A 344 -13.33 -9.59 23.35
N TYR A 345 -13.86 -10.32 24.34
CA TYR A 345 -14.67 -11.51 24.14
C TYR A 345 -16.14 -11.13 24.26
N ASP A 346 -16.95 -11.50 23.26
CA ASP A 346 -18.39 -11.31 23.29
C ASP A 346 -19.10 -12.64 23.58
N GLU A 347 -19.78 -12.70 24.72
CA GLU A 347 -20.56 -13.87 25.17
C GLU A 347 -21.79 -14.13 24.29
N THR A 348 -22.32 -13.10 23.61
CA THR A 348 -23.50 -13.22 22.75
C THR A 348 -23.18 -13.91 21.43
N VAL A 349 -21.94 -13.80 20.95
CA VAL A 349 -21.46 -14.46 19.73
C VAL A 349 -20.93 -15.86 20.03
N ASN A 350 -20.29 -16.03 21.19
CA ASN A 350 -19.65 -17.26 21.60
C ASN A 350 -20.57 -18.11 22.51
N GLU A 351 -21.73 -18.48 21.97
CA GLU A 351 -22.66 -19.37 22.66
C GLU A 351 -22.07 -20.77 22.90
N THR A 352 -22.65 -21.51 23.84
CA THR A 352 -22.20 -22.87 24.20
C THR A 352 -22.15 -23.82 22.99
N ALA A 353 -23.07 -23.71 22.04
CA ALA A 353 -23.08 -24.54 20.84
C ALA A 353 -21.90 -24.23 19.91
N THR A 354 -21.56 -22.95 19.74
CA THR A 354 -20.43 -22.47 18.93
C THR A 354 -19.10 -22.95 19.51
N LEU A 355 -18.92 -22.79 20.83
CA LEU A 355 -17.72 -23.24 21.53
C LEU A 355 -17.58 -24.76 21.50
N LYS A 356 -18.67 -25.53 21.67
CA LYS A 356 -18.65 -27.00 21.54
C LYS A 356 -18.25 -27.45 20.14
N ALA A 357 -18.55 -26.65 19.11
CA ALA A 357 -18.12 -26.91 17.73
C ALA A 357 -16.65 -26.51 17.46
N GLY A 358 -15.90 -26.08 18.48
CA GLY A 358 -14.50 -25.66 18.37
C GLY A 358 -14.32 -24.30 17.69
N LYS A 359 -15.36 -23.47 17.65
CA LYS A 359 -15.33 -22.14 17.02
C LYS A 359 -15.26 -21.06 18.10
N LEU A 360 -14.36 -20.10 17.91
CA LEU A 360 -14.18 -18.92 18.75
C LEU A 360 -14.17 -17.68 17.87
N VAL A 361 -14.90 -16.65 18.29
CA VAL A 361 -14.88 -15.33 17.66
C VAL A 361 -14.42 -14.32 18.69
N LEU A 362 -13.44 -13.49 18.32
CA LEU A 362 -12.99 -12.38 19.15
C LEU A 362 -13.17 -11.09 18.37
N ASP A 363 -13.76 -10.10 19.03
CA ASP A 363 -13.99 -8.79 18.46
C ASP A 363 -12.83 -7.87 18.80
N TYR A 364 -12.53 -6.97 17.86
CA TYR A 364 -11.65 -5.86 18.13
C TYR A 364 -12.03 -4.62 17.32
N ASP A 365 -11.84 -3.46 17.93
CA ASP A 365 -11.95 -2.17 17.28
C ASP A 365 -10.58 -1.52 17.10
N TYR A 366 -10.51 -0.54 16.20
CA TYR A 366 -9.35 0.30 16.00
C TYR A 366 -9.76 1.59 15.30
N THR A 367 -9.00 2.66 15.56
CA THR A 367 -9.16 3.93 14.84
C THR A 367 -7.85 4.28 14.11
N PRO A 368 -7.83 4.25 12.76
CA PRO A 368 -6.65 4.65 12.00
C PRO A 368 -6.35 6.14 12.18
N VAL A 369 -5.10 6.55 11.94
CA VAL A 369 -4.72 7.97 11.96
C VAL A 369 -5.09 8.60 10.60
N PRO A 370 -6.01 9.58 10.57
CA PRO A 370 -6.34 10.29 9.34
C PRO A 370 -5.20 11.24 8.94
N PRO A 371 -4.92 11.41 7.64
CA PRO A 371 -4.06 12.49 7.19
C PRO A 371 -4.76 13.84 7.44
N LEU A 372 -4.01 14.86 7.84
CA LEU A 372 -4.50 16.24 7.90
C LEU A 372 -4.59 16.78 6.48
N GLU A 373 -5.71 16.52 5.80
CA GLU A 373 -5.94 16.88 4.40
C GLU A 373 -6.28 18.37 4.21
N ASP A 374 -6.96 18.99 5.17
CA ASP A 374 -7.34 20.40 5.14
C ASP A 374 -7.11 21.05 6.51
N LEU A 375 -6.39 22.17 6.51
CA LEU A 375 -6.04 22.94 7.71
C LEU A 375 -6.52 24.39 7.57
N GLY A 376 -7.61 24.72 8.24
CA GLY A 376 -8.17 26.07 8.25
C GLY A 376 -7.56 26.98 9.32
N PHE A 377 -7.01 28.13 8.89
CA PHE A 377 -6.65 29.23 9.79
C PHE A 377 -7.73 30.32 9.76
N ARG A 378 -8.15 30.78 10.94
CA ARG A 378 -9.08 31.91 11.08
C ARG A 378 -8.33 33.17 11.51
N GLN A 379 -7.88 33.95 10.52
CA GLN A 379 -7.22 35.23 10.78
C GLN A 379 -8.26 36.27 11.24
N ARG A 380 -7.92 37.05 12.26
CA ARG A 380 -8.76 38.14 12.79
C ARG A 380 -7.92 39.38 13.02
N ILE A 381 -8.38 40.52 12.50
CA ILE A 381 -7.89 41.83 12.91
C ILE A 381 -8.56 42.17 14.26
N THR A 382 -7.81 42.72 15.21
CA THR A 382 -8.35 43.08 16.53
C THR A 382 -7.72 44.37 17.05
N ASP A 383 -8.57 45.24 17.60
CA ASP A 383 -8.14 46.48 18.27
C ASP A 383 -7.86 46.28 19.76
N ARG A 384 -7.99 45.05 20.28
CA ARG A 384 -7.72 44.72 21.68
C ARG A 384 -6.33 45.19 22.14
N TYR A 385 -5.36 45.15 21.24
CA TYR A 385 -3.98 45.55 21.52
C TYR A 385 -3.76 47.06 21.49
N PHE A 386 -4.76 47.86 21.11
CA PHE A 386 -4.73 49.31 21.25
C PHE A 386 -5.27 49.79 22.61
N ALA A 387 -5.95 48.93 23.36
CA ALA A 387 -6.62 49.33 24.61
C ALA A 387 -5.66 49.84 25.70
N ASP A 388 -4.43 49.31 25.73
CA ASP A 388 -3.37 49.70 26.66
C ASP A 388 -2.24 50.47 25.94
N PHE A 389 -2.47 50.96 24.72
CA PHE A 389 -1.44 51.61 23.90
C PHE A 389 -0.78 52.80 24.61
N ALA A 390 -1.58 53.68 25.23
CA ALA A 390 -1.07 54.81 26.01
C ALA A 390 -0.25 54.37 27.24
N LEU A 391 -0.64 53.27 27.89
CA LEU A 391 0.07 52.70 29.03
C LEU A 391 1.43 52.11 28.61
N ARG A 392 1.49 51.43 27.46
CA ARG A 392 2.74 50.89 26.89
C ARG A 392 3.74 51.98 26.52
N VAL A 393 3.25 53.05 25.85
CA VAL A 393 4.05 54.25 25.57
C VAL A 393 4.62 54.87 26.86
N GLY A 394 3.82 54.95 27.93
CA GLY A 394 4.25 55.53 29.21
C GLY A 394 5.19 54.65 30.05
N THR A 395 5.18 53.33 29.84
CA THR A 395 6.00 52.36 30.61
C THR A 395 7.24 51.88 29.86
N GLY A 396 7.41 52.26 28.59
CA GLY A 396 8.56 51.89 27.77
C GLY A 396 8.60 50.41 27.36
N GLN A 397 7.45 49.72 27.39
CA GLN A 397 7.28 48.38 26.84
C GLN A 397 6.70 48.41 25.43
#